data_AF-A0A7K2VI90-F1
#
_entry.id   AF-A0A7K2VI90-F1
#
_cell.length_a   1.000
_cell.length_b   1.000
_cell.length_c   1.000
_cell.angle_alpha   90.00
_cell.angle_beta   90.00
_cell.angle_gamma   90.00
#
_symmetry.space_group_name_H-M   'P 1'
#
loop_
_entity.id
_entity.type
_entity.pdbx_description
1 polymer ?
#
loop_
_entity_poly.entity_id
_entity_poly.type
_entity_poly.pdbx_seq_one_letter_code
_entity_poly.pdbx_strand_id
1 'polypeptide(L)'
;RTAAEIAAAVREKRVTPREVVAEHLARIAELDGRVGAFRTVRAEAALAEADEVGARPDLADLPLAGVPVAVKDNLGVRGESTRNGSAATLGGPAGEDHVTVARLRAAGAVVVGLTNVPELCVFGTTEGVYGTARSPWDLTRTAGGSSGGSAAAVAAGLVPLALGNDGMGSLRIPAAACGLVTLKPGHGVVPADIGHGDWFGMSENGPLATTVEDLRLMLAVLAETAFPAPEERTPRRIAAAVRSPLAGVTVSEPFRMAVREAAGLLNGAGHTVRRAEPPYPLDLGLTALRHWTAGTAVDSAGLDPARLAPRTRTHAAIGRRFVRSVRTG
;
A
#
# COMPACT_ATOMS: atom_id res chain seq x y z
N ARG A 1 2.25 -0.35 19.50
CA ARG A 1 0.84 -0.74 19.72
C ARG A 1 0.23 -1.02 18.35
N THR A 2 -0.69 -1.97 18.26
CA THR A 2 -1.52 -2.19 17.06
C THR A 2 -2.48 -1.02 16.86
N ALA A 3 -3.09 -0.89 15.68
CA ALA A 3 -4.10 0.14 15.45
C ALA A 3 -5.34 -0.08 16.33
N ALA A 4 -5.77 -1.35 16.49
CA ALA A 4 -6.88 -1.70 17.37
C ALA A 4 -6.62 -1.31 18.84
N GLU A 5 -5.41 -1.55 19.35
CA GLU A 5 -5.00 -1.17 20.72
C GLU A 5 -4.98 0.36 20.91
N ILE A 6 -4.47 1.10 19.92
CA ILE A 6 -4.44 2.57 19.93
C ILE A 6 -5.88 3.11 19.98
N ALA A 7 -6.73 2.66 19.07
CA ALA A 7 -8.10 3.13 18.98
C ALA A 7 -8.88 2.82 20.27
N ALA A 8 -8.71 1.63 20.85
CA ALA A 8 -9.30 1.29 22.14
C ALA A 8 -8.81 2.21 23.28
N ALA A 9 -7.50 2.47 23.36
CA ALA A 9 -6.94 3.35 24.38
C ALA A 9 -7.44 4.79 24.30
N VAL A 10 -7.62 5.30 23.09
CA VAL A 10 -8.17 6.64 22.84
C VAL A 10 -9.66 6.69 23.19
N ARG A 11 -10.46 5.71 22.74
CA ARG A 11 -11.90 5.63 23.08
C ARG A 11 -12.13 5.55 24.58
N GLU A 12 -11.30 4.80 25.29
CA GLU A 12 -11.32 4.66 26.75
C GLU A 12 -10.68 5.84 27.50
N LYS A 13 -10.20 6.87 26.77
CA LYS A 13 -9.54 8.06 27.31
C LYS A 13 -8.31 7.76 28.18
N ARG A 14 -7.65 6.61 27.96
CA ARG A 14 -6.38 6.26 28.61
C ARG A 14 -5.19 7.04 28.04
N VAL A 15 -5.31 7.46 26.78
CA VAL A 15 -4.38 8.35 26.07
C VAL A 15 -5.19 9.26 25.15
N THR A 16 -4.66 10.43 24.81
CA THR A 16 -5.27 11.33 23.83
C THR A 16 -4.75 11.04 22.41
N PRO A 17 -5.51 11.36 21.34
CA PRO A 17 -5.01 11.29 19.97
C PRO A 17 -3.71 12.08 19.78
N ARG A 18 -3.63 13.28 20.39
CA ARG A 18 -2.46 14.15 20.31
C ARG A 18 -1.21 13.47 20.85
N GLU A 19 -1.29 12.85 22.02
CA GLU A 19 -0.17 12.12 22.62
C GLU A 19 0.32 10.98 21.73
N VAL A 20 -0.61 10.19 21.19
CA VAL A 20 -0.29 9.10 20.26
C VAL A 20 0.41 9.62 19.01
N VAL A 21 -0.15 10.65 18.36
CA VAL A 21 0.42 11.20 17.13
C VAL A 21 1.76 11.86 17.39
N ALA A 22 1.94 12.56 18.51
CA ALA A 22 3.22 13.14 18.90
C ALA A 22 4.30 12.06 19.10
N GLU A 23 3.97 10.94 19.75
CA GLU A 23 4.90 9.80 19.93
C GLU A 23 5.34 9.23 18.58
N HIS A 24 4.41 9.03 17.65
CA HIS A 24 4.71 8.53 16.32
C HIS A 24 5.51 9.53 15.46
N LEU A 25 5.21 10.83 15.54
CA LEU A 25 5.97 11.88 14.85
C LEU A 25 7.41 11.98 15.38
N ALA A 26 7.62 11.85 16.70
CA ALA A 26 8.96 11.82 17.28
C ALA A 26 9.77 10.62 16.75
N ARG A 27 9.13 9.45 16.65
CA ARG A 27 9.75 8.25 16.08
C ARG A 27 10.07 8.39 14.59
N ILE A 28 9.19 9.04 13.82
CA ILE A 28 9.43 9.37 12.40
C ILE A 28 10.66 10.27 12.29
N ALA A 29 10.75 11.33 13.10
CA ALA A 29 11.89 12.25 13.09
C ALA A 29 13.22 11.56 13.40
N GLU A 30 13.20 10.57 14.31
CA GLU A 30 14.41 9.82 14.69
C GLU A 30 14.86 8.81 13.63
N LEU A 31 13.93 8.06 13.02
CA LEU A 31 14.26 6.86 12.24
C LEU A 31 14.15 7.05 10.73
N ASP A 32 13.28 7.95 10.25
CA ASP A 32 12.95 7.99 8.83
C ASP A 32 14.08 8.48 7.95
N GLY A 33 15.02 9.28 8.48
CA GLY A 33 16.23 9.67 7.75
C GLY A 33 17.07 8.47 7.27
N ARG A 34 16.94 7.30 7.94
CA ARG A 34 17.62 6.05 7.56
C ARG A 34 16.74 5.13 6.70
N VAL A 35 15.42 5.17 6.93
CA VAL A 35 14.45 4.28 6.26
C VAL A 35 13.99 4.86 4.92
N GLY A 36 13.79 6.18 4.83
CA GLY A 36 13.32 6.88 3.64
C GLY A 36 11.87 6.57 3.29
N ALA A 37 11.03 6.33 4.28
CA ALA A 37 9.64 5.92 4.10
C ALA A 37 8.73 7.09 3.70
N PHE A 38 8.98 8.32 4.16
CA PHE A 38 8.15 9.48 3.86
C PHE A 38 8.78 10.40 2.81
N ARG A 39 7.95 10.90 1.88
CA ARG A 39 8.28 12.07 1.07
C ARG A 39 7.98 13.36 1.84
N THR A 40 6.85 13.36 2.55
CA THR A 40 6.38 14.51 3.32
C THR A 40 5.79 14.04 4.63
N VAL A 41 6.24 14.63 5.73
CA VAL A 41 5.69 14.43 7.08
C VAL A 41 4.87 15.67 7.42
N ARG A 42 3.63 15.48 7.83
CA ARG A 42 2.65 16.53 8.10
C ARG A 42 2.63 16.90 9.58
N ALA A 43 3.78 17.14 10.21
CA ALA A 43 3.89 17.15 11.68
C ALA A 43 2.89 18.11 12.37
N GLU A 44 2.86 19.38 11.96
CA GLU A 44 1.96 20.38 12.54
C GLU A 44 0.49 20.07 12.23
N ALA A 45 0.19 19.78 10.96
CA ALA A 45 -1.17 19.48 10.53
C ALA A 45 -1.73 18.19 11.16
N ALA A 46 -0.89 17.17 11.37
CA ALA A 46 -1.26 15.92 12.02
C ALA A 46 -1.54 16.13 13.51
N LEU A 47 -0.79 16.99 14.21
CA LEU A 47 -1.10 17.34 15.60
C LEU A 47 -2.41 18.12 15.72
N ALA A 48 -2.66 19.07 14.83
CA ALA A 48 -3.94 19.80 14.79
C ALA A 48 -5.12 18.85 14.48
N GLU A 49 -4.97 17.96 13.50
CA GLU A 49 -5.94 16.93 13.16
C GLU A 49 -6.20 15.96 14.33
N ALA A 50 -5.16 15.63 15.11
CA ALA A 50 -5.33 14.83 16.32
C ALA A 50 -6.13 15.57 17.41
N ASP A 51 -5.90 16.87 17.59
CA ASP A 51 -6.69 17.70 18.52
C ASP A 51 -8.17 17.74 18.09
N GLU A 52 -8.43 17.90 16.78
CA GLU A 52 -9.78 17.87 16.22
C GLU A 52 -10.47 16.51 16.48
N VAL A 53 -9.78 15.39 16.25
CA VAL A 53 -10.29 14.06 16.57
C VAL A 53 -10.60 13.95 18.06
N GLY A 54 -9.71 14.42 18.94
CA GLY A 54 -9.91 14.38 20.39
C GLY A 54 -11.10 15.20 20.89
N ALA A 55 -11.48 16.24 20.15
CA ALA A 55 -12.63 17.10 20.45
C ALA A 55 -13.97 16.57 19.90
N ARG A 56 -13.95 15.49 19.09
CA ARG A 56 -15.17 14.94 18.48
C ARG A 56 -16.13 14.37 19.54
N PRO A 57 -17.44 14.65 19.45
CA PRO A 57 -18.43 14.11 20.38
C PRO A 57 -18.60 12.59 20.24
N ASP A 58 -18.36 12.04 19.06
CA ASP A 58 -18.45 10.61 18.74
C ASP A 58 -17.10 9.87 18.90
N LEU A 59 -16.11 10.46 19.57
CA LEU A 59 -14.77 9.87 19.75
C LEU A 59 -14.81 8.42 20.24
N ALA A 60 -15.74 8.11 21.16
CA ALA A 60 -15.92 6.79 21.75
C ALA A 60 -16.47 5.73 20.78
N ASP A 61 -16.95 6.13 19.59
CA ASP A 61 -17.49 5.23 18.56
C ASP A 61 -16.57 5.10 17.34
N LEU A 62 -15.50 5.90 17.28
CA LEU A 62 -14.59 5.92 16.13
C LEU A 62 -13.73 4.64 16.06
N PRO A 63 -13.78 3.87 14.95
CA PRO A 63 -13.06 2.61 14.83
C PRO A 63 -11.54 2.80 14.78
N LEU A 64 -11.07 3.94 14.27
CA LEU A 64 -9.65 4.31 14.17
C LEU A 64 -9.32 5.54 15.04
N ALA A 65 -10.04 5.77 16.14
CA ALA A 65 -9.84 6.91 17.04
C ALA A 65 -8.35 7.20 17.35
N GLY A 66 -7.82 8.30 16.79
CA GLY A 66 -6.45 8.76 17.02
C GLY A 66 -5.35 7.87 16.43
N VAL A 67 -5.68 6.93 15.54
CA VAL A 67 -4.69 6.03 14.91
C VAL A 67 -3.90 6.79 13.85
N PRO A 68 -2.56 6.89 13.96
CA PRO A 68 -1.75 7.53 12.92
C PRO A 68 -1.65 6.63 11.68
N VAL A 69 -1.83 7.22 10.50
CA VAL A 69 -1.80 6.52 9.22
C VAL A 69 -0.89 7.23 8.22
N ALA A 70 -0.15 6.46 7.43
CA ALA A 70 0.62 6.97 6.29
C ALA A 70 -0.13 6.72 4.98
N VAL A 71 -0.06 7.65 4.03
CA VAL A 71 -0.79 7.57 2.75
C VAL A 71 0.21 7.53 1.60
N LYS A 72 0.03 6.61 0.64
CA LYS A 72 0.84 6.55 -0.57
C LYS A 72 0.76 7.86 -1.36
N ASP A 73 1.90 8.37 -1.81
CA ASP A 73 2.01 9.61 -2.60
C ASP A 73 1.52 9.47 -4.06
N ASN A 74 0.40 8.80 -4.25
CA ASN A 74 -0.38 8.79 -5.48
C ASN A 74 -1.89 8.95 -5.24
N LEU A 75 -2.28 9.32 -4.02
CA LEU A 75 -3.64 9.66 -3.64
C LEU A 75 -3.67 11.13 -3.21
N GLY A 76 -4.80 11.80 -3.47
CA GLY A 76 -5.04 13.14 -2.98
C GLY A 76 -5.11 13.16 -1.45
N VAL A 77 -4.31 14.04 -0.84
CA VAL A 77 -4.44 14.43 0.56
C VAL A 77 -4.61 15.95 0.55
N ARG A 78 -5.74 16.46 1.03
CA ARG A 78 -6.11 17.87 0.93
C ARG A 78 -5.00 18.76 1.49
N GLY A 79 -4.56 19.73 0.68
CA GLY A 79 -3.50 20.68 1.04
C GLY A 79 -2.08 20.19 0.75
N GLU A 80 -1.89 18.93 0.35
CA GLU A 80 -0.57 18.35 0.05
C GLU A 80 -0.42 18.10 -1.45
N SER A 81 0.80 18.24 -1.98
CA SER A 81 1.09 17.92 -3.38
C SER A 81 1.16 16.41 -3.59
N THR A 82 0.43 15.85 -4.54
CA THR A 82 0.64 14.45 -4.98
C THR A 82 1.74 14.41 -6.04
N ARG A 83 2.88 13.77 -5.74
CA ARG A 83 4.06 13.81 -6.64
C ARG A 83 4.26 12.54 -7.45
N ASN A 84 3.62 11.41 -7.11
CA ASN A 84 3.81 10.12 -7.77
C ASN A 84 5.31 9.74 -7.90
N GLY A 85 6.15 10.14 -6.95
CA GLY A 85 7.59 9.86 -6.99
C GLY A 85 8.35 10.48 -8.17
N SER A 86 7.77 11.42 -8.91
CA SER A 86 8.37 12.01 -10.10
C SER A 86 8.71 13.49 -9.91
N ALA A 87 9.80 13.94 -10.54
CA ALA A 87 10.06 15.36 -10.69
C ALA A 87 9.12 16.00 -11.73
N ALA A 88 8.59 15.23 -12.69
CA ALA A 88 7.83 15.74 -13.83
C ALA A 88 6.37 16.09 -13.50
N THR A 89 5.80 15.54 -12.42
CA THR A 89 4.44 15.87 -11.97
C THR A 89 4.35 17.31 -11.45
N LEU A 90 3.15 17.88 -11.49
CA LEU A 90 2.89 19.22 -10.95
C LEU A 90 2.90 19.18 -9.42
N GLY A 91 3.38 20.26 -8.80
CA GLY A 91 3.53 20.37 -7.34
C GLY A 91 2.36 21.06 -6.64
N GLY A 92 1.24 21.30 -7.32
CA GLY A 92 0.08 21.95 -6.70
C GLY A 92 -0.55 21.10 -5.59
N PRO A 93 -1.05 21.70 -4.51
CA PRO A 93 -1.74 20.97 -3.46
C PRO A 93 -3.06 20.38 -3.98
N ALA A 94 -3.41 19.18 -3.52
CA ALA A 94 -4.71 18.60 -3.81
C ALA A 94 -5.83 19.44 -3.16
N GLY A 95 -6.89 19.71 -3.93
CA GLY A 95 -8.05 20.46 -3.44
C GLY A 95 -8.93 19.68 -2.46
N GLU A 96 -8.90 18.36 -2.56
CA GLU A 96 -9.68 17.44 -1.73
C GLU A 96 -8.90 16.18 -1.38
N ASP A 97 -9.37 15.47 -0.36
CA ASP A 97 -8.91 14.13 -0.04
C ASP A 97 -9.45 13.16 -1.07
N HIS A 98 -8.63 12.17 -1.46
CA HIS A 98 -9.15 10.99 -2.13
C HIS A 98 -10.18 10.29 -1.21
N VAL A 99 -11.21 9.66 -1.78
CA VAL A 99 -12.32 9.06 -1.02
C VAL A 99 -11.85 8.11 0.09
N THR A 100 -10.81 7.31 -0.16
CA THR A 100 -10.22 6.42 0.85
C THR A 100 -9.53 7.16 2.00
N VAL A 101 -8.91 8.31 1.73
CA VAL A 101 -8.31 9.18 2.76
C VAL A 101 -9.41 9.85 3.59
N ALA A 102 -10.47 10.34 2.93
CA ALA A 102 -11.64 10.90 3.60
C ALA A 102 -12.32 9.88 4.53
N ARG A 103 -12.48 8.62 4.09
CA ARG A 103 -13.01 7.51 4.91
C ARG A 103 -12.15 7.23 6.14
N LEU A 104 -10.82 7.23 6.00
CA LEU A 104 -9.91 7.05 7.14
C LEU A 104 -10.05 8.18 8.17
N ARG A 105 -10.09 9.44 7.72
CA ARG A 105 -10.31 10.60 8.60
C ARG A 105 -11.68 10.54 9.29
N ALA A 106 -12.73 10.19 8.55
CA ALA A 106 -14.08 10.04 9.10
C ALA A 106 -14.12 8.99 10.22
N ALA A 107 -13.35 7.90 10.06
CA ALA A 107 -13.15 6.85 11.05
C ALA A 107 -12.26 7.24 12.25
N GLY A 108 -11.72 8.47 12.29
CA GLY A 108 -10.91 9.00 13.39
C GLY A 108 -9.40 8.82 13.23
N ALA A 109 -8.92 8.31 12.09
CA ALA A 109 -7.50 8.19 11.81
C ALA A 109 -6.87 9.56 11.55
N VAL A 110 -5.57 9.70 11.85
CA VAL A 110 -4.79 10.92 11.64
C VAL A 110 -3.72 10.69 10.58
N VAL A 111 -3.76 11.45 9.48
CA VAL A 111 -2.79 11.30 8.38
C VAL A 111 -1.47 11.98 8.72
N VAL A 112 -0.44 11.20 9.07
CA VAL A 112 0.86 11.76 9.50
C VAL A 112 1.79 12.14 8.35
N GLY A 113 1.55 11.63 7.13
CA GLY A 113 2.43 11.94 6.00
C GLY A 113 2.12 11.17 4.72
N LEU A 114 2.78 11.61 3.64
CA LEU A 114 2.76 11.00 2.32
C LEU A 114 4.04 10.18 2.11
N THR A 115 3.88 8.92 1.72
CA THR A 115 4.99 7.96 1.65
C THR A 115 5.73 8.01 0.32
N ASN A 116 7.02 7.69 0.38
CA ASN A 116 7.87 7.63 -0.80
C ASN A 116 7.45 6.48 -1.72
N VAL A 117 7.51 6.74 -3.03
CA VAL A 117 7.10 5.82 -4.10
C VAL A 117 8.09 5.94 -5.26
N PRO A 118 8.27 4.89 -6.09
CA PRO A 118 9.05 5.04 -7.30
C PRO A 118 8.33 5.95 -8.30
N GLU A 119 9.09 6.48 -9.25
CA GLU A 119 8.55 7.36 -10.28
C GLU A 119 7.33 6.74 -10.99
N LEU A 120 6.24 7.50 -11.01
CA LEU A 120 4.91 7.16 -11.51
C LEU A 120 4.28 5.90 -10.89
N CYS A 121 4.82 5.42 -9.77
CA CYS A 121 4.36 4.19 -9.11
C CYS A 121 4.45 2.92 -9.98
N VAL A 122 5.31 2.92 -11.02
CA VAL A 122 5.35 1.81 -12.00
C VAL A 122 6.44 0.76 -11.73
N PHE A 123 7.29 0.93 -10.70
CA PHE A 123 8.39 -0.01 -10.43
C PHE A 123 8.15 -0.84 -9.16
N GLY A 124 8.65 -2.09 -9.17
CA GLY A 124 8.60 -3.02 -8.04
C GLY A 124 9.61 -2.74 -6.92
N THR A 125 10.35 -1.64 -7.02
CA THR A 125 11.36 -1.17 -6.06
C THR A 125 11.17 0.34 -5.89
N THR A 126 11.38 0.85 -4.67
CA THR A 126 11.11 2.26 -4.35
C THR A 126 12.40 3.06 -4.23
N GLU A 127 12.86 3.56 -5.37
CA GLU A 127 13.95 4.53 -5.47
C GLU A 127 13.61 5.58 -6.53
N GLY A 128 14.00 6.83 -6.27
CA GLY A 128 13.69 7.94 -7.16
C GLY A 128 14.24 9.28 -6.66
N VAL A 129 13.63 10.36 -7.16
CA VAL A 129 14.08 11.74 -6.91
C VAL A 129 13.92 12.18 -5.45
N TYR A 130 13.08 11.49 -4.67
CA TYR A 130 12.86 11.72 -3.24
C TYR A 130 13.63 10.73 -2.35
N GLY A 131 14.64 10.04 -2.91
CA GLY A 131 15.42 9.05 -2.20
C GLY A 131 14.88 7.62 -2.36
N THR A 132 15.27 6.75 -1.43
CA THR A 132 14.97 5.30 -1.48
C THR A 132 14.26 4.89 -0.20
N ALA A 133 13.11 4.23 -0.34
CA ALA A 133 12.50 3.53 0.79
C ALA A 133 13.19 2.17 0.98
N ARG A 134 13.79 1.97 2.15
CA ARG A 134 14.62 0.81 2.50
C ARG A 134 13.84 -0.15 3.38
N SER A 135 14.12 -1.44 3.25
CA SER A 135 13.51 -2.45 4.12
C SER A 135 14.08 -2.29 5.53
N PRO A 136 13.26 -2.17 6.58
CA PRO A 136 13.75 -2.09 7.96
C PRO A 136 14.49 -3.36 8.42
N TRP A 137 14.33 -4.48 7.71
CA TRP A 137 15.05 -5.74 7.95
C TRP A 137 16.50 -5.70 7.46
N ASP A 138 16.80 -4.91 6.42
CA ASP A 138 18.14 -4.70 5.86
C ASP A 138 18.16 -3.38 5.09
N LEU A 139 18.78 -2.36 5.67
CA LEU A 139 18.83 -1.01 5.08
C LEU A 139 19.64 -0.95 3.78
N THR A 140 20.37 -2.00 3.40
CA THR A 140 21.02 -2.10 2.09
C THR A 140 20.05 -2.48 0.98
N ARG A 141 18.83 -2.92 1.33
CA ARG A 141 17.79 -3.39 0.41
C ARG A 141 16.64 -2.38 0.30
N THR A 142 15.99 -2.38 -0.86
CA THR A 142 14.73 -1.66 -1.09
C THR A 142 13.59 -2.30 -0.29
N ALA A 143 12.59 -1.49 0.09
CA ALA A 143 11.34 -1.95 0.70
C ALA A 143 10.36 -2.61 -0.30
N GLY A 144 10.77 -2.80 -1.56
CA GLY A 144 9.87 -3.19 -2.65
C GLY A 144 9.06 -2.00 -3.17
N GLY A 145 8.06 -2.25 -4.02
CA GLY A 145 7.30 -1.18 -4.67
C GLY A 145 6.05 -1.64 -5.41
N SER A 146 5.16 -0.71 -5.77
CA SER A 146 5.37 0.74 -5.66
C SER A 146 4.95 1.38 -4.33
N SER A 147 4.29 0.65 -3.43
CA SER A 147 3.93 1.15 -2.09
C SER A 147 5.06 0.92 -1.06
N GLY A 148 6.32 1.08 -1.46
CA GLY A 148 7.48 0.73 -0.63
C GLY A 148 7.62 1.63 0.59
N GLY A 149 7.38 2.94 0.47
CA GLY A 149 7.37 3.83 1.63
C GLY A 149 6.29 3.46 2.64
N SER A 150 5.08 3.10 2.17
CA SER A 150 4.00 2.61 3.04
C SER A 150 4.38 1.35 3.79
N ALA A 151 5.00 0.36 3.13
CA ALA A 151 5.46 -0.85 3.81
C ALA A 151 6.63 -0.57 4.77
N ALA A 152 7.58 0.26 4.38
CA ALA A 152 8.71 0.63 5.24
C ALA A 152 8.25 1.36 6.51
N ALA A 153 7.29 2.28 6.39
CA ALA A 153 6.72 3.01 7.52
C ALA A 153 6.07 2.08 8.55
N VAL A 154 5.29 1.10 8.08
CA VAL A 154 4.65 0.11 8.96
C VAL A 154 5.68 -0.84 9.58
N ALA A 155 6.60 -1.38 8.77
CA ALA A 155 7.58 -2.36 9.24
C ALA A 155 8.62 -1.78 10.20
N ALA A 156 8.96 -0.48 10.09
CA ALA A 156 9.82 0.21 11.06
C ALA A 156 9.07 0.64 12.34
N GLY A 157 7.76 0.39 12.40
CA GLY A 157 6.90 0.82 13.49
C GLY A 157 6.75 2.33 13.58
N LEU A 158 6.84 3.05 12.44
CA LEU A 158 6.61 4.50 12.38
C LEU A 158 5.11 4.82 12.43
N VAL A 159 4.30 3.95 11.84
CA VAL A 159 2.83 3.96 11.91
C VAL A 159 2.30 2.53 12.04
N PRO A 160 1.14 2.30 12.67
CA PRO A 160 0.51 0.98 12.72
C PRO A 160 -0.14 0.58 11.39
N LEU A 161 -0.56 1.54 10.57
CA LEU A 161 -1.30 1.34 9.33
C LEU A 161 -0.79 2.25 8.22
N ALA A 162 -0.76 1.74 6.99
CA ALA A 162 -0.54 2.56 5.81
C ALA A 162 -1.49 2.21 4.67
N LEU A 163 -1.93 3.23 3.95
CA LEU A 163 -2.71 3.13 2.73
C LEU A 163 -1.78 3.04 1.53
N GLY A 164 -2.05 2.08 0.65
CA GLY A 164 -1.42 1.99 -0.66
C GLY A 164 -2.40 1.48 -1.71
N ASN A 165 -1.86 1.09 -2.87
CA ASN A 165 -2.64 0.46 -3.94
C ASN A 165 -1.77 -0.51 -4.75
N ASP A 166 -2.46 -1.43 -5.42
CA ASP A 166 -1.88 -2.58 -6.12
C ASP A 166 -2.59 -2.80 -7.46
N GLY A 167 -1.87 -2.54 -8.56
CA GLY A 167 -2.28 -2.97 -9.91
C GLY A 167 -1.65 -4.30 -10.31
N MET A 168 -0.35 -4.48 -10.06
CA MET A 168 0.41 -5.69 -10.47
C MET A 168 1.37 -6.18 -9.38
N GLY A 169 1.00 -5.98 -8.12
CA GLY A 169 1.75 -6.41 -6.94
C GLY A 169 2.16 -5.27 -6.02
N SER A 170 1.73 -4.03 -6.26
CA SER A 170 2.28 -2.86 -5.55
C SER A 170 1.91 -2.74 -4.06
N LEU A 171 1.04 -3.59 -3.53
CA LEU A 171 0.88 -3.83 -2.09
C LEU A 171 1.63 -5.11 -1.68
N ARG A 172 1.44 -6.20 -2.44
CA ARG A 172 1.94 -7.54 -2.11
C ARG A 172 3.46 -7.67 -2.16
N ILE A 173 4.12 -7.05 -3.14
CA ILE A 173 5.57 -7.01 -3.29
C ILE A 173 6.22 -6.33 -2.07
N PRO A 174 5.87 -5.07 -1.74
CA PRO A 174 6.50 -4.42 -0.60
C PRO A 174 6.11 -5.03 0.75
N ALA A 175 4.89 -5.59 0.89
CA ALA A 175 4.53 -6.35 2.07
C ALA A 175 5.41 -7.60 2.26
N ALA A 176 5.66 -8.37 1.20
CA ALA A 176 6.54 -9.52 1.24
C ALA A 176 7.99 -9.13 1.56
N ALA A 177 8.48 -8.01 1.01
CA ALA A 177 9.83 -7.50 1.28
C ALA A 177 10.02 -6.95 2.71
N CYS A 178 8.93 -6.51 3.35
CA CYS A 178 8.93 -5.88 4.66
C CYS A 178 8.31 -6.75 5.77
N GLY A 179 7.92 -7.99 5.48
CA GLY A 179 7.35 -8.91 6.48
C GLY A 179 5.99 -8.47 7.02
N LEU A 180 5.13 -7.91 6.16
CA LEU A 180 3.81 -7.38 6.54
C LEU A 180 2.66 -8.23 6.00
N VAL A 181 1.48 -8.03 6.57
CA VAL A 181 0.23 -8.50 5.99
C VAL A 181 -0.39 -7.41 5.12
N THR A 182 -0.97 -7.83 4.00
CA THR A 182 -1.68 -6.94 3.08
C THR A 182 -2.77 -7.70 2.32
N LEU A 183 -3.69 -6.95 1.73
CA LEU A 183 -4.69 -7.48 0.81
C LEU A 183 -4.87 -6.48 -0.34
N LYS A 184 -4.72 -6.96 -1.59
CA LYS A 184 -5.35 -6.29 -2.73
C LYS A 184 -6.79 -6.77 -2.78
N PRO A 185 -7.79 -5.92 -2.48
CA PRO A 185 -9.17 -6.38 -2.47
C PRO A 185 -9.65 -6.79 -3.88
N GLY A 186 -10.84 -7.40 -3.92
CA GLY A 186 -11.54 -7.67 -5.16
C GLY A 186 -12.00 -6.37 -5.83
N HIS A 187 -12.21 -6.43 -7.14
CA HIS A 187 -12.61 -5.27 -7.93
C HIS A 187 -13.92 -4.66 -7.41
N GLY A 188 -13.90 -3.36 -7.17
CA GLY A 188 -15.06 -2.59 -6.71
C GLY A 188 -15.36 -2.71 -5.20
N VAL A 189 -14.56 -3.44 -4.43
CA VAL A 189 -14.70 -3.49 -2.96
C VAL A 189 -14.27 -2.18 -2.31
N VAL A 190 -13.20 -1.58 -2.82
CA VAL A 190 -12.73 -0.24 -2.42
C VAL A 190 -12.63 0.60 -3.70
N PRO A 191 -13.12 1.85 -3.73
CA PRO A 191 -12.94 2.73 -4.88
C PRO A 191 -11.45 2.87 -5.22
N ALA A 192 -11.12 2.65 -6.49
CA ALA A 192 -9.76 2.77 -7.00
C ALA A 192 -9.40 4.25 -7.18
N ASP A 193 -10.01 4.92 -8.17
CA ASP A 193 -9.95 6.38 -8.42
C ASP A 193 -8.53 6.99 -8.27
N ILE A 194 -7.50 6.24 -8.67
CA ILE A 194 -6.09 6.65 -8.59
C ILE A 194 -5.67 7.49 -9.80
N GLY A 195 -6.58 7.74 -10.73
CA GLY A 195 -6.40 8.56 -11.91
C GLY A 195 -5.91 7.79 -13.14
N HIS A 196 -5.88 8.46 -14.29
CA HIS A 196 -5.33 7.92 -15.54
C HIS A 196 -5.95 6.57 -16.00
N GLY A 197 -7.20 6.29 -15.60
CA GLY A 197 -7.92 5.06 -15.92
C GLY A 197 -7.53 3.87 -15.03
N ASP A 198 -7.04 4.12 -13.82
CA ASP A 198 -6.77 3.14 -12.76
C ASP A 198 -5.92 1.95 -13.23
N TRP A 199 -4.97 2.25 -14.13
CA TRP A 199 -4.11 1.23 -14.73
C TRP A 199 -4.94 0.16 -15.46
N PHE A 200 -5.87 0.62 -16.30
CA PHE A 200 -6.81 -0.21 -17.05
C PHE A 200 -7.75 -1.03 -16.13
N GLY A 201 -8.15 -0.45 -15.00
CA GLY A 201 -9.03 -1.08 -14.02
C GLY A 201 -8.37 -2.18 -13.18
N MET A 202 -7.03 -2.28 -13.19
CA MET A 202 -6.33 -3.29 -12.40
C MET A 202 -6.01 -2.84 -10.97
N SER A 203 -6.00 -1.52 -10.73
CA SER A 203 -5.55 -0.96 -9.46
C SER A 203 -6.62 -1.00 -8.40
N GLU A 204 -6.25 -1.46 -7.22
CA GLU A 204 -7.12 -1.45 -6.04
C GLU A 204 -6.40 -0.80 -4.87
N ASN A 205 -7.08 0.09 -4.15
CA ASN A 205 -6.59 0.61 -2.88
C ASN A 205 -6.70 -0.44 -1.78
N GLY A 206 -5.70 -0.50 -0.89
CA GLY A 206 -5.70 -1.50 0.15
C GLY A 206 -4.74 -1.20 1.32
N PRO A 207 -4.94 -1.92 2.44
CA PRO A 207 -4.19 -1.71 3.67
C PRO A 207 -2.85 -2.47 3.72
N LEU A 208 -1.91 -1.89 4.46
CA LEU A 208 -0.67 -2.53 4.94
C LEU A 208 -0.65 -2.46 6.47
N ALA A 209 -0.42 -3.60 7.12
CA ALA A 209 -0.43 -3.73 8.58
C ALA A 209 0.53 -4.83 9.06
N THR A 210 0.79 -4.90 10.37
CA THR A 210 1.55 -6.00 11.00
C THR A 210 0.66 -7.16 11.46
N THR A 211 -0.65 -6.94 11.61
CA THR A 211 -1.61 -7.95 12.08
C THR A 211 -2.80 -8.08 11.13
N VAL A 212 -3.38 -9.28 11.05
CA VAL A 212 -4.60 -9.53 10.26
C VAL A 212 -5.80 -8.75 10.81
N GLU A 213 -5.81 -8.49 12.12
CA GLU A 213 -6.84 -7.69 12.77
C GLU A 213 -6.81 -6.24 12.30
N ASP A 214 -5.66 -5.58 12.33
CA ASP A 214 -5.50 -4.21 11.85
C ASP A 214 -5.75 -4.10 10.34
N LEU A 215 -5.31 -5.11 9.58
CA LEU A 215 -5.58 -5.21 8.15
C LEU A 215 -7.10 -5.21 7.86
N ARG A 216 -7.84 -6.04 8.59
CA ARG A 216 -9.31 -6.18 8.50
C ARG A 216 -10.02 -4.91 8.94
N LEU A 217 -9.55 -4.27 10.02
CA LEU A 217 -10.07 -3.01 10.52
C LEU A 217 -9.95 -1.90 9.48
N MET A 218 -8.77 -1.72 8.90
CA MET A 218 -8.56 -0.70 7.87
C MET A 218 -9.35 -1.02 6.60
N LEU A 219 -9.39 -2.29 6.16
CA LEU A 219 -10.18 -2.69 5.00
C LEU A 219 -11.67 -2.37 5.18
N ALA A 220 -12.23 -2.61 6.37
CA ALA A 220 -13.63 -2.32 6.67
C ALA A 220 -13.95 -0.82 6.53
N VAL A 221 -13.04 0.04 7.02
CA VAL A 221 -13.14 1.50 6.85
C VAL A 221 -13.05 1.91 5.39
N LEU A 222 -12.06 1.36 4.67
CA LEU A 222 -11.86 1.69 3.25
C LEU A 222 -13.03 1.25 2.37
N ALA A 223 -13.65 0.12 2.67
CA ALA A 223 -14.76 -0.45 1.91
C ALA A 223 -16.15 -0.03 2.40
N GLU A 224 -16.22 0.72 3.51
CA GLU A 224 -17.47 1.08 4.21
C GLU A 224 -18.38 -0.14 4.48
N THR A 225 -17.76 -1.27 4.82
CA THR A 225 -18.48 -2.51 5.10
C THR A 225 -17.78 -3.32 6.18
N ALA A 226 -18.55 -4.05 6.97
CA ALA A 226 -18.01 -4.88 8.03
C ALA A 226 -17.47 -6.20 7.47
N PHE A 227 -16.27 -6.58 7.91
CA PHE A 227 -15.71 -7.92 7.71
C PHE A 227 -15.61 -8.60 9.07
N PRO A 228 -16.68 -9.22 9.60
CA PRO A 228 -16.61 -9.88 10.90
C PRO A 228 -15.60 -11.02 10.88
N ALA A 229 -14.87 -11.19 11.99
CA ALA A 229 -14.08 -12.39 12.17
C ALA A 229 -15.03 -13.60 12.25
N PRO A 230 -14.73 -14.72 11.58
CA PRO A 230 -15.58 -15.90 11.66
C PRO A 230 -15.58 -16.45 13.10
N GLU A 231 -16.78 -16.72 13.62
CA GLU A 231 -16.99 -17.27 14.98
C GLU A 231 -16.37 -18.67 15.13
N GLU A 232 -16.40 -19.46 14.05
CA GLU A 232 -15.82 -20.79 14.01
C GLU A 232 -14.78 -20.94 12.91
N ARG A 233 -13.72 -21.68 13.21
CA ARG A 233 -12.72 -22.08 12.21
C ARG A 233 -13.29 -23.19 11.34
N THR A 234 -13.93 -22.82 10.23
CA THR A 234 -14.38 -23.78 9.23
C THR A 234 -13.18 -24.34 8.44
N PRO A 235 -12.98 -25.68 8.37
CA PRO A 235 -11.99 -26.29 7.49
C PRO A 235 -12.16 -25.80 6.04
N ARG A 236 -11.04 -25.47 5.38
CA ARG A 236 -11.01 -25.00 3.99
C ARG A 236 -10.24 -25.98 3.14
N ARG A 237 -10.56 -26.02 1.85
CA ARG A 237 -9.77 -26.70 0.82
C ARG A 237 -8.84 -25.68 0.19
N ILE A 238 -7.53 -25.86 0.34
CA ILE A 238 -6.53 -24.88 -0.05
C ILE A 238 -5.62 -25.51 -1.11
N ALA A 239 -5.43 -24.79 -2.21
CA ALA A 239 -4.49 -25.15 -3.27
C ALA A 239 -3.17 -24.39 -3.06
N ALA A 240 -2.05 -25.11 -2.96
CA ALA A 240 -0.71 -24.54 -2.83
C ALA A 240 0.07 -24.73 -4.14
N ALA A 241 0.45 -23.63 -4.80
CA ALA A 241 1.22 -23.64 -6.03
C ALA A 241 2.55 -22.89 -5.85
N VAL A 242 3.65 -23.51 -6.27
CA VAL A 242 5.01 -22.91 -6.23
C VAL A 242 5.59 -22.66 -7.62
N ARG A 243 4.84 -23.00 -8.68
CA ARG A 243 5.21 -22.74 -10.07
C ARG A 243 4.97 -21.27 -10.39
N SER A 244 5.97 -20.62 -10.98
CA SER A 244 5.83 -19.27 -11.51
C SER A 244 4.73 -19.23 -12.58
N PRO A 245 3.87 -18.20 -12.57
CA PRO A 245 2.94 -17.97 -13.67
C PRO A 245 3.63 -17.51 -14.97
N LEU A 246 4.89 -17.07 -14.88
CA LEU A 246 5.68 -16.64 -16.03
C LEU A 246 6.51 -17.81 -16.57
N ALA A 247 6.30 -18.17 -17.84
CA ALA A 247 7.04 -19.21 -18.54
C ALA A 247 8.55 -18.91 -18.52
N GLY A 248 9.36 -19.93 -18.22
CA GLY A 248 10.82 -19.81 -18.13
C GLY A 248 11.35 -19.15 -16.85
N VAL A 249 10.48 -18.61 -15.99
CA VAL A 249 10.89 -18.02 -14.70
C VAL A 249 10.74 -19.08 -13.60
N THR A 250 11.77 -19.23 -12.77
CA THR A 250 11.74 -20.12 -11.62
C THR A 250 11.65 -19.32 -10.32
N VAL A 251 10.78 -19.76 -9.41
CA VAL A 251 10.77 -19.25 -8.03
C VAL A 251 11.96 -19.85 -7.29
N SER A 252 12.73 -19.05 -6.54
CA SER A 252 13.89 -19.56 -5.78
C SER A 252 13.47 -20.47 -4.63
N GLU A 253 14.35 -21.38 -4.20
CA GLU A 253 14.01 -22.39 -3.20
C GLU A 253 13.54 -21.81 -1.85
N PRO A 254 14.12 -20.70 -1.31
CA PRO A 254 13.62 -20.12 -0.07
C PRO A 254 12.12 -19.75 -0.11
N PHE A 255 11.65 -19.18 -1.22
CA PHE A 255 10.22 -18.85 -1.36
C PHE A 255 9.35 -20.09 -1.55
N ARG A 256 9.85 -21.12 -2.26
CA ARG A 256 9.12 -22.40 -2.38
C ARG A 256 8.98 -23.09 -1.01
N MET A 257 10.03 -23.04 -0.20
CA MET A 257 10.02 -23.60 1.15
C MET A 257 9.06 -22.85 2.06
N ALA A 258 9.03 -21.52 2.02
CA ALA A 258 8.06 -20.72 2.78
C ALA A 258 6.60 -21.09 2.43
N VAL A 259 6.28 -21.30 1.15
CA VAL A 259 4.94 -21.76 0.75
C VAL A 259 4.63 -23.18 1.26
N ARG A 260 5.61 -24.09 1.23
CA ARG A 260 5.44 -25.45 1.77
C ARG A 260 5.25 -25.45 3.28
N GLU A 261 5.98 -24.62 4.00
CA GLU A 261 5.84 -24.43 5.45
C GLU A 261 4.45 -23.88 5.79
N ALA A 262 4.01 -22.83 5.11
CA ALA A 262 2.66 -22.29 5.27
C ALA A 262 1.57 -23.33 4.97
N ALA A 263 1.75 -24.16 3.93
CA ALA A 263 0.86 -25.28 3.63
C ALA A 263 0.82 -26.32 4.77
N GLY A 264 1.97 -26.63 5.37
CA GLY A 264 2.05 -27.52 6.54
C GLY A 264 1.33 -26.95 7.76
N LEU A 265 1.53 -25.67 8.06
CA LEU A 265 0.84 -24.96 9.15
C LEU A 265 -0.69 -24.96 8.95
N LEU A 266 -1.16 -24.66 7.73
CA LEU A 266 -2.58 -24.68 7.39
C LEU A 266 -3.18 -26.09 7.51
N ASN A 267 -2.45 -27.13 7.10
CA ASN A 267 -2.88 -28.51 7.27
C ASN A 267 -2.96 -28.91 8.75
N GLY A 268 -1.96 -28.53 9.55
CA GLY A 268 -1.95 -28.73 11.01
C GLY A 268 -3.09 -27.98 11.72
N ALA A 269 -3.54 -26.85 11.17
CA ALA A 269 -4.72 -26.12 11.64
C ALA A 269 -6.07 -26.72 11.23
N GLY A 270 -6.08 -27.91 10.59
CA GLY A 270 -7.30 -28.63 10.22
C GLY A 270 -7.83 -28.31 8.81
N HIS A 271 -7.08 -27.59 7.97
CA HIS A 271 -7.44 -27.40 6.57
C HIS A 271 -6.97 -28.56 5.69
N THR A 272 -7.65 -28.79 4.56
CA THR A 272 -7.19 -29.74 3.54
C THR A 272 -6.33 -28.99 2.53
N VAL A 273 -5.01 -29.19 2.56
CA VAL A 273 -4.09 -28.52 1.63
C VAL A 273 -3.63 -29.50 0.55
N ARG A 274 -3.70 -29.09 -0.72
CA ARG A 274 -3.23 -29.89 -1.86
C ARG A 274 -2.29 -29.08 -2.73
N ARG A 275 -1.25 -29.72 -3.25
CA ARG A 275 -0.45 -29.13 -4.33
C ARG A 275 -1.34 -28.88 -5.54
N ALA A 276 -1.17 -27.72 -6.16
CA ALA A 276 -1.87 -27.35 -7.38
C ALA A 276 -0.89 -26.87 -8.45
N GLU A 277 -1.31 -27.02 -9.70
CA GLU A 277 -0.61 -26.55 -10.87
C GLU A 277 -1.57 -25.76 -11.76
N PRO A 278 -1.95 -24.53 -11.36
CA PRO A 278 -2.91 -23.72 -12.10
C PRO A 278 -2.46 -23.54 -13.56
N PRO A 279 -3.34 -23.72 -14.55
CA PRO A 279 -3.00 -23.47 -15.93
C PRO A 279 -2.80 -21.97 -16.13
N TYR A 280 -1.59 -21.57 -16.51
CA TYR A 280 -1.28 -20.19 -16.84
C TYR A 280 -1.14 -20.07 -18.36
N PRO A 281 -1.79 -19.08 -18.98
CA PRO A 281 -1.61 -18.81 -20.41
C PRO A 281 -0.13 -18.52 -20.73
N LEU A 282 0.39 -19.07 -21.83
CA LEU A 282 1.79 -18.86 -22.24
C LEU A 282 2.09 -17.40 -22.58
N ASP A 283 1.08 -16.65 -23.00
CA ASP A 283 1.15 -15.23 -23.34
C ASP A 283 1.09 -14.32 -22.09
N LEU A 284 0.85 -14.84 -20.89
CA LEU A 284 0.70 -14.03 -19.67
C LEU A 284 1.89 -13.09 -19.43
N GLY A 285 3.12 -13.54 -19.69
CA GLY A 285 4.30 -12.69 -19.55
C GLY A 285 4.32 -11.52 -20.56
N LEU A 286 3.91 -11.77 -21.80
CA LEU A 286 3.77 -10.73 -22.81
C LEU A 286 2.62 -9.77 -22.46
N THR A 287 1.49 -10.29 -21.99
CA THR A 287 0.35 -9.51 -21.53
C THR A 287 0.73 -8.60 -20.36
N ALA A 288 1.44 -9.13 -19.35
CA ALA A 288 1.94 -8.34 -18.23
C ALA A 288 2.90 -7.23 -18.69
N LEU A 289 3.84 -7.53 -19.59
CA LEU A 289 4.76 -6.53 -20.16
C LEU A 289 4.02 -5.43 -20.93
N ARG A 290 3.03 -5.79 -21.75
CA ARG A 290 2.20 -4.84 -22.51
C ARG A 290 1.45 -3.91 -21.57
N HIS A 291 0.77 -4.45 -20.55
CA HIS A 291 0.04 -3.65 -19.58
C HIS A 291 0.97 -2.75 -18.77
N TRP A 292 2.10 -3.30 -18.31
CA TRP A 292 3.09 -2.54 -17.52
C TRP A 292 3.62 -1.32 -18.28
N THR A 293 4.03 -1.54 -19.53
CA THR A 293 4.60 -0.47 -20.38
C THR A 293 3.52 0.49 -20.83
N ALA A 294 2.35 0.00 -21.26
CA ALA A 294 1.21 0.84 -21.65
C ALA A 294 0.73 1.72 -20.50
N GLY A 295 0.63 1.19 -19.27
CA GLY A 295 0.24 1.95 -18.09
C GLY A 295 1.19 3.12 -17.85
N THR A 296 2.49 2.86 -17.90
CA THR A 296 3.51 3.91 -17.79
C THR A 296 3.43 4.95 -18.91
N ALA A 297 3.07 4.54 -20.13
CA ALA A 297 2.86 5.48 -21.24
C ALA A 297 1.64 6.38 -21.02
N VAL A 298 0.59 5.87 -20.37
CA VAL A 298 -0.59 6.66 -19.97
C VAL A 298 -0.24 7.59 -18.80
N ASP A 299 0.43 7.09 -17.75
CA ASP A 299 0.80 7.87 -16.56
C ASP A 299 1.81 8.98 -16.85
N SER A 300 2.61 8.83 -17.92
CA SER A 300 3.57 9.85 -18.38
C SER A 300 2.99 10.81 -19.42
N ALA A 301 1.75 10.60 -19.87
CA ALA A 301 1.15 11.45 -20.89
C ALA A 301 0.98 12.89 -20.37
N GLY A 302 1.46 13.87 -21.14
CA GLY A 302 1.39 15.29 -20.76
C GLY A 302 2.48 15.75 -19.77
N LEU A 303 3.33 14.85 -19.28
CA LEU A 303 4.50 15.20 -18.47
C LEU A 303 5.70 15.58 -19.35
N ASP A 304 6.55 16.47 -18.85
CA ASP A 304 7.82 16.84 -19.51
C ASP A 304 8.80 15.64 -19.49
N PRO A 305 9.13 15.04 -20.66
CA PRO A 305 10.04 13.90 -20.72
C PRO A 305 11.45 14.20 -20.19
N ALA A 306 11.92 15.44 -20.27
CA ALA A 306 13.24 15.81 -19.76
C ALA A 306 13.35 15.63 -18.24
N ARG A 307 12.21 15.71 -17.53
CA ARG A 307 12.11 15.58 -16.08
C ARG A 307 11.79 14.15 -15.61
N LEU A 308 11.53 13.22 -16.52
CA LEU A 308 11.35 11.80 -16.22
C LEU A 308 12.71 11.09 -16.10
N ALA A 309 12.78 10.05 -15.26
CA ALA A 309 13.96 9.19 -15.22
C ALA A 309 14.17 8.46 -16.56
N PRO A 310 15.44 8.20 -16.95
CA PRO A 310 15.72 7.50 -18.22
C PRO A 310 14.99 6.17 -18.38
N ARG A 311 14.91 5.37 -17.30
CA ARG A 311 14.17 4.09 -17.31
C ARG A 311 12.69 4.26 -17.63
N THR A 312 12.05 5.28 -17.06
CA THR A 312 10.63 5.56 -17.22
C THR A 312 10.34 6.04 -18.64
N ARG A 313 11.22 6.88 -19.21
CA ARG A 313 11.12 7.29 -20.63
C ARG A 313 11.17 6.10 -21.58
N THR A 314 12.14 5.18 -21.38
CA THR A 314 12.26 3.97 -22.19
C THR A 314 11.02 3.09 -22.06
N HIS A 315 10.54 2.90 -20.83
CA HIS A 315 9.37 2.09 -20.53
C HIS A 315 8.08 2.65 -21.15
N ALA A 316 7.85 3.96 -21.02
CA ALA A 316 6.76 4.67 -21.69
C ALA A 316 6.86 4.60 -23.21
N ALA A 317 8.07 4.71 -23.78
CA ALA A 317 8.28 4.64 -25.23
C ALA A 317 7.90 3.28 -25.83
N ILE A 318 8.19 2.19 -25.12
CA ILE A 318 7.71 0.85 -25.47
C ILE A 318 6.19 0.79 -25.39
N GLY A 319 5.64 1.30 -24.28
CA GLY A 319 4.21 1.24 -23.96
C GLY A 319 3.28 1.93 -24.93
N ARG A 320 3.73 3.04 -25.56
CA ARG A 320 2.93 3.80 -26.54
C ARG A 320 2.37 2.92 -27.68
N ARG A 321 3.07 1.84 -28.04
CA ARG A 321 2.62 0.90 -29.08
C ARG A 321 1.49 -0.03 -28.62
N PHE A 322 1.32 -0.19 -27.31
CA PHE A 322 0.38 -1.14 -26.71
C PHE A 322 -0.85 -0.47 -26.08
N VAL A 323 -0.87 0.85 -25.90
CA VAL A 323 -2.00 1.57 -25.26
C VAL A 323 -3.34 1.23 -25.92
N ARG A 324 -3.40 1.23 -27.25
CA ARG A 324 -4.66 0.92 -27.96
C ARG A 324 -5.09 -0.52 -27.73
N SER A 325 -4.19 -1.49 -27.86
CA SER A 325 -4.55 -2.91 -27.68
C SER A 325 -5.00 -3.18 -26.25
N VAL A 326 -4.26 -2.67 -25.26
CA VAL A 326 -4.58 -2.88 -23.83
C VAL A 326 -5.94 -2.26 -23.45
N ARG A 327 -6.34 -1.14 -24.06
CA ARG A 327 -7.66 -0.54 -23.82
C ARG A 327 -8.83 -1.34 -24.42
N THR A 328 -8.58 -2.13 -25.47
CA THR A 328 -9.62 -2.80 -26.24
C THR A 328 -9.71 -4.31 -25.99
N GLY A 329 -8.75 -4.90 -25.27
CA GLY A 329 -8.70 -6.34 -24.97
C GLY A 329 -7.28 -6.83 -24.71
#